data_AF-A9FL47-F1
#
_entry.id   AF-A9FL47-F1
#
_cell.length_a   1.000
_cell.length_b   1.000
_cell.length_c   1.000
_cell.angle_alpha   90.00
_cell.angle_beta   90.00
_cell.angle_gamma   90.00
#
_symmetry.space_group_name_H-M   'P 1'
#
loop_
_entity.id
_entity.type
_entity.pdbx_description
1 polymer ?
#
loop_
_entity_poly.entity_id
_entity_poly.type
_entity_poly.pdbx_seq_one_letter_code
_entity_poly.pdbx_strand_id
1 'polypeptide(L)'
;MPSLICQSSSRRQTGTFAVLLPELAPDHLILLAFGPGKGELILVRVPPDGWMVVDGCGAGRVDYAMKALAYYQARPRIVVLTHPHDDHSRGLARVIESATPRDRKEVWPRIGMVLPPGDDVSGRSAGFIAGVTRQAIAAVEARWSASPACRWDVNAGDLELLGDATLRVLSPRSDVREKQLGLWQAREPFDRNVISTALLLTWRGRRILLGSDLVEDPGDGWSHSLVLDPELGDHDLLKVPHHGSSEALHDEVLRPRARVPVPLRIFTPYSSSRLPRFSVGEGAHRVVSHGGTSYLTGLPRPHVEQSGRVEARALAELATHDAIAFDPMTAGFPDCYVLVSIPPDGGAPRVVQGPGSVLVVR
;
A
#
# COMPACT_ATOMS: atom_id res chain seq x y z
N MET A 1 -23.55 57.81 -10.49
CA MET A 1 -24.42 56.89 -9.71
C MET A 1 -25.36 56.17 -10.67
N PRO A 2 -25.57 54.84 -10.60
CA PRO A 2 -24.78 53.78 -9.99
C PRO A 2 -24.21 52.78 -11.02
N SER A 3 -23.02 52.28 -10.72
CA SER A 3 -22.34 51.15 -11.36
C SER A 3 -22.85 49.82 -10.78
N LEU A 4 -23.31 48.92 -11.63
CA LEU A 4 -23.62 47.53 -11.27
C LEU A 4 -22.33 46.73 -11.17
N ILE A 5 -21.92 46.43 -9.93
CA ILE A 5 -20.84 45.52 -9.60
C ILE A 5 -21.37 44.09 -9.76
N CYS A 6 -20.98 43.42 -10.84
CA CYS A 6 -21.11 41.98 -10.94
C CYS A 6 -19.92 41.36 -10.20
N GLN A 7 -20.14 40.92 -8.95
CA GLN A 7 -19.19 40.11 -8.21
C GLN A 7 -19.12 38.72 -8.86
N SER A 8 -18.10 38.49 -9.69
CA SER A 8 -17.74 37.12 -10.09
C SER A 8 -17.02 36.46 -8.91
N SER A 9 -17.76 35.67 -8.13
CA SER A 9 -17.17 34.74 -7.19
C SER A 9 -16.33 33.73 -8.00
N SER A 10 -15.02 33.88 -8.00
CA SER A 10 -14.09 32.90 -8.55
C SER A 10 -14.09 31.65 -7.66
N ARG A 11 -15.07 30.77 -7.88
CA ARG A 11 -14.97 29.38 -7.46
C ARG A 11 -13.80 28.77 -8.24
N ARG A 12 -12.61 28.76 -7.64
CA ARG A 12 -11.48 27.95 -8.10
C ARG A 12 -11.94 26.50 -8.14
N GLN A 13 -12.21 25.98 -9.34
CA GLN A 13 -12.29 24.55 -9.59
C GLN A 13 -10.91 23.95 -9.29
N THR A 14 -10.74 23.40 -8.09
CA THR A 14 -9.59 22.57 -7.72
C THR A 14 -9.98 21.12 -7.99
N GLY A 15 -9.70 20.64 -9.21
CA GLY A 15 -10.14 19.31 -9.61
C GLY A 15 -9.41 18.68 -10.79
N THR A 16 -8.29 19.25 -11.24
CA THR A 16 -7.51 18.71 -12.35
C THR A 16 -6.37 17.83 -11.83
N PHE A 17 -6.35 16.58 -12.30
CA PHE A 17 -5.21 15.67 -12.22
C PHE A 17 -4.07 16.31 -13.02
N ALA A 18 -3.11 16.96 -12.35
CA ALA A 18 -2.08 17.75 -13.03
C ALA A 18 -0.93 16.90 -13.59
N VAL A 19 -0.74 15.69 -13.08
CA VAL A 19 0.34 14.77 -13.47
C VAL A 19 -0.22 13.62 -14.27
N LEU A 20 0.16 13.47 -15.53
CA LEU A 20 -0.20 12.28 -16.32
C LEU A 20 0.57 11.06 -15.79
N LEU A 21 -0.14 9.96 -15.55
CA LEU A 21 0.52 8.67 -15.27
C LEU A 21 1.12 8.12 -16.57
N PRO A 22 2.19 7.31 -16.50
CA PRO A 22 2.82 6.78 -17.70
C PRO A 22 1.92 5.75 -18.39
N GLU A 23 2.11 5.60 -19.70
CA GLU A 23 1.56 4.50 -20.48
C GLU A 23 2.09 3.16 -19.97
N LEU A 24 1.25 2.13 -19.98
CA LEU A 24 1.59 0.81 -19.49
C LEU A 24 1.86 -0.13 -20.66
N ALA A 25 2.99 -0.84 -20.61
CA ALA A 25 3.23 -1.94 -21.53
C ALA A 25 2.16 -3.04 -21.30
N PRO A 26 1.45 -3.48 -22.35
CA PRO A 26 0.25 -4.30 -22.21
C PRO A 26 0.55 -5.71 -21.67
N ASP A 27 1.73 -6.25 -21.94
CA ASP A 27 2.19 -7.59 -21.58
C ASP A 27 3.12 -7.62 -20.36
N HIS A 28 3.35 -6.47 -19.72
CA HIS A 28 4.15 -6.36 -18.51
C HIS A 28 3.29 -6.48 -17.25
N LEU A 29 3.88 -7.02 -16.19
CA LEU A 29 3.39 -6.81 -14.85
C LEU A 29 3.74 -5.39 -14.41
N ILE A 30 2.75 -4.64 -13.94
CA ILE A 30 2.91 -3.28 -13.45
C ILE A 30 2.63 -3.25 -11.95
N LEU A 31 3.52 -2.60 -11.19
CA LEU A 31 3.27 -2.18 -9.82
C LEU A 31 3.34 -0.66 -9.76
N LEU A 32 2.35 -0.02 -9.17
CA LEU A 32 2.30 1.42 -8.97
C LEU A 32 2.04 1.71 -7.50
N ALA A 33 3.02 2.30 -6.84
CA ALA A 33 2.97 2.65 -5.43
C ALA A 33 2.75 4.15 -5.26
N PHE A 34 1.81 4.50 -4.38
CA PHE A 34 1.58 5.87 -3.94
C PHE A 34 1.72 5.98 -2.43
N GLY A 35 2.27 7.12 -2.00
CA GLY A 35 2.43 7.46 -0.58
C GLY A 35 3.06 8.85 -0.44
N PRO A 36 2.27 9.93 -0.38
CA PRO A 36 2.78 11.31 -0.37
C PRO A 36 3.26 11.76 1.02
N GLY A 37 3.54 10.84 1.94
CA GLY A 37 3.87 11.11 3.34
C GLY A 37 2.77 10.67 4.31
N LYS A 38 1.53 10.45 3.88
CA LYS A 38 0.52 9.74 4.68
C LYS A 38 -0.41 8.98 3.75
N GLY A 39 -0.57 7.69 4.01
CA GLY A 39 -1.34 6.81 3.17
C GLY A 39 -0.45 5.83 2.41
N GLU A 40 -0.96 4.64 2.19
CA GLU A 40 -0.36 3.60 1.37
C GLU A 40 -1.37 3.11 0.34
N LEU A 41 -0.97 3.08 -0.92
CA LEU A 41 -1.73 2.45 -1.97
C LEU A 41 -0.78 1.75 -2.92
N ILE A 42 -1.02 0.47 -3.14
CA ILE A 42 -0.35 -0.32 -4.18
C ILE A 42 -1.40 -0.76 -5.19
N LEU A 43 -1.19 -0.41 -6.45
CA LEU A 43 -1.92 -0.98 -7.58
C LEU A 43 -1.02 -1.98 -8.29
N VAL A 44 -1.55 -3.16 -8.57
CA VAL A 44 -0.87 -4.16 -9.38
C VAL A 44 -1.72 -4.50 -10.60
N ARG A 45 -1.13 -4.46 -11.79
CA ARG A 45 -1.72 -5.00 -13.01
C ARG A 45 -0.90 -6.21 -13.46
N VAL A 46 -1.56 -7.33 -13.66
CA VAL A 46 -0.99 -8.54 -14.24
C VAL A 46 -1.73 -8.87 -15.54
N PRO A 47 -1.02 -9.10 -16.66
CA PRO A 47 -1.64 -9.56 -17.89
C PRO A 47 -2.43 -10.89 -17.72
N PRO A 48 -3.47 -11.15 -18.53
CA PRO A 48 -3.96 -10.27 -19.59
C PRO A 48 -4.62 -8.98 -19.06
N ASP A 49 -5.40 -9.00 -17.96
CA ASP A 49 -6.05 -7.77 -17.41
C ASP A 49 -6.44 -7.87 -15.91
N GLY A 50 -5.66 -8.57 -15.09
CA GLY A 50 -5.89 -8.67 -13.64
C GLY A 50 -5.41 -7.41 -12.90
N TRP A 51 -6.34 -6.61 -12.36
CA TRP A 51 -5.99 -5.48 -11.49
C TRP A 51 -6.25 -5.80 -10.02
N MET A 52 -5.31 -5.44 -9.16
CA MET A 52 -5.44 -5.52 -7.71
C MET A 52 -5.20 -4.15 -7.10
N VAL A 53 -6.04 -3.81 -6.12
CA VAL A 53 -5.89 -2.66 -5.24
C VAL A 53 -5.52 -3.19 -3.87
N VAL A 54 -4.40 -2.75 -3.31
CA VAL A 54 -4.02 -3.02 -1.92
C VAL A 54 -3.97 -1.69 -1.20
N ASP A 55 -4.79 -1.59 -0.16
CA ASP A 55 -4.99 -0.40 0.67
C ASP A 55 -5.47 0.83 -0.10
N GLY A 56 -5.40 2.00 0.54
CA GLY A 56 -6.02 3.23 0.12
C GLY A 56 -5.25 4.46 0.59
N CYS A 57 -4.92 5.31 -0.38
CA CYS A 57 -4.27 6.59 -0.15
C CYS A 57 -5.11 7.71 -0.77
N GLY A 58 -5.09 8.88 -0.11
CA GLY A 58 -5.82 10.04 -0.56
C GLY A 58 -5.33 11.34 0.06
N ALA A 59 -5.57 12.45 -0.61
CA ALA A 59 -5.24 13.78 -0.13
C ALA A 59 -6.38 14.76 -0.44
N GLY A 60 -6.78 15.53 0.57
CA GLY A 60 -7.98 16.35 0.50
C GLY A 60 -9.22 15.54 0.10
N ARG A 61 -9.85 15.93 -1.02
CA ARG A 61 -11.03 15.25 -1.58
C ARG A 61 -10.70 14.11 -2.53
N VAL A 62 -9.42 13.90 -2.81
CA VAL A 62 -9.03 13.04 -3.90
C VAL A 62 -8.55 11.68 -3.41
N ASP A 63 -9.00 10.68 -4.15
CA ASP A 63 -8.80 9.26 -3.94
C ASP A 63 -7.90 8.74 -5.05
N TYR A 64 -6.72 8.24 -4.66
CA TYR A 64 -5.66 7.89 -5.61
C TYR A 64 -6.01 6.63 -6.39
N ALA A 65 -6.61 5.64 -5.72
CA ALA A 65 -7.02 4.39 -6.35
C ALA A 65 -8.10 4.66 -7.40
N MET A 66 -9.16 5.38 -7.04
CA MET A 66 -10.25 5.72 -7.98
C MET A 66 -9.76 6.50 -9.19
N LYS A 67 -8.83 7.45 -8.98
CA LYS A 67 -8.30 8.27 -10.07
C LYS A 67 -7.39 7.48 -11.00
N ALA A 68 -6.49 6.66 -10.47
CA ALA A 68 -5.62 5.82 -11.27
C ALA A 68 -6.40 4.74 -12.04
N LEU A 69 -7.37 4.07 -11.39
CA LEU A 69 -8.26 3.12 -12.06
C LEU A 69 -9.06 3.78 -13.18
N ALA A 70 -9.60 4.98 -12.96
CA ALA A 70 -10.31 5.73 -14.00
C ALA A 70 -9.38 6.15 -15.15
N TYR A 71 -8.15 6.59 -14.86
CA TYR A 71 -7.15 6.95 -15.87
C TYR A 71 -6.83 5.78 -16.80
N TYR A 72 -6.63 4.59 -16.24
CA TYR A 72 -6.35 3.37 -17.00
C TYR A 72 -7.62 2.63 -17.47
N GLN A 73 -8.81 3.19 -17.24
CA GLN A 73 -10.09 2.55 -17.54
C GLN A 73 -10.21 1.12 -16.97
N ALA A 74 -9.61 0.91 -15.81
CA ALA A 74 -9.45 -0.40 -15.18
C ALA A 74 -10.55 -0.68 -14.16
N ARG A 75 -10.80 -1.97 -13.94
CA ARG A 75 -11.63 -2.47 -12.83
C ARG A 75 -10.84 -3.50 -12.02
N PRO A 76 -10.78 -3.36 -10.68
CA PRO A 76 -10.08 -4.33 -9.87
C PRO A 76 -10.81 -5.68 -9.90
N ARG A 77 -10.02 -6.75 -9.91
CA ARG A 77 -10.43 -8.13 -9.65
C ARG A 77 -10.23 -8.50 -8.18
N ILE A 78 -9.29 -7.83 -7.52
CA ILE A 78 -8.99 -8.02 -6.11
C ILE A 78 -8.88 -6.64 -5.45
N VAL A 79 -9.50 -6.49 -4.28
CA VAL A 79 -9.33 -5.33 -3.40
C VAL A 79 -8.96 -5.86 -2.01
N VAL A 80 -7.85 -5.41 -1.44
CA VAL A 80 -7.39 -5.84 -0.11
C VAL A 80 -7.28 -4.63 0.80
N LEU A 81 -7.90 -4.70 1.98
CA LEU A 81 -7.55 -3.85 3.13
C LEU A 81 -6.66 -4.68 4.05
N THR A 82 -5.37 -4.35 4.10
CA THR A 82 -4.37 -5.19 4.75
C THR A 82 -4.52 -5.24 6.26
N HIS A 83 -4.91 -4.13 6.87
CA HIS A 83 -5.24 -3.99 8.30
C HIS A 83 -5.98 -2.65 8.57
N PRO A 84 -6.67 -2.49 9.72
CA PRO A 84 -7.56 -1.35 9.95
C PRO A 84 -6.83 -0.11 10.52
N HIS A 85 -5.93 0.47 9.73
CA HIS A 85 -5.34 1.79 9.97
C HIS A 85 -5.82 2.84 8.96
N ASP A 86 -5.83 4.11 9.37
CA ASP A 86 -6.40 5.23 8.59
C ASP A 86 -5.62 5.54 7.32
N ASP A 87 -4.33 5.31 7.33
CA ASP A 87 -3.42 5.41 6.20
C ASP A 87 -3.49 4.21 5.25
N HIS A 88 -4.28 3.18 5.57
CA HIS A 88 -4.52 2.04 4.66
C HIS A 88 -5.93 2.03 4.09
N SER A 89 -6.85 2.84 4.62
CA SER A 89 -8.28 2.74 4.29
C SER A 89 -8.81 3.88 3.42
N ARG A 90 -8.01 4.93 3.20
CA ARG A 90 -8.51 6.17 2.60
C ARG A 90 -8.89 6.00 1.14
N GLY A 91 -10.17 6.25 0.83
CA GLY A 91 -10.73 6.10 -0.52
C GLY A 91 -11.24 4.70 -0.84
N LEU A 92 -10.84 3.69 -0.06
CA LEU A 92 -11.12 2.30 -0.36
C LEU A 92 -12.63 1.98 -0.43
N ALA A 93 -13.44 2.62 0.42
CA ALA A 93 -14.90 2.48 0.37
C ALA A 93 -15.48 2.85 -1.01
N ARG A 94 -14.96 3.91 -1.66
CA ARG A 94 -15.41 4.34 -3.00
C ARG A 94 -14.95 3.37 -4.09
N VAL A 95 -13.74 2.82 -3.96
CA VAL A 95 -13.25 1.75 -4.85
C VAL A 95 -14.19 0.55 -4.78
N ILE A 96 -14.51 0.09 -3.58
CA ILE A 96 -15.42 -1.03 -3.36
C ILE A 96 -16.79 -0.72 -3.97
N GLU A 97 -17.39 0.43 -3.65
CA GLU A 97 -18.68 0.83 -4.19
C GLU A 97 -18.69 0.86 -5.72
N SER A 98 -17.67 1.44 -6.35
CA SER A 98 -17.55 1.51 -7.81
C SER A 98 -17.32 0.15 -8.46
N ALA A 99 -16.62 -0.77 -7.77
CA ALA A 99 -16.29 -2.09 -8.29
C ALA A 99 -17.40 -3.13 -8.05
N THR A 100 -18.43 -2.80 -7.26
CA THR A 100 -19.50 -3.72 -6.85
C THR A 100 -20.89 -3.23 -7.29
N PRO A 101 -21.16 -3.14 -8.61
CA PRO A 101 -22.46 -2.71 -9.12
C PRO A 101 -23.56 -3.67 -8.64
N ARG A 102 -24.68 -3.11 -8.14
CA ARG A 102 -25.74 -3.89 -7.46
C ARG A 102 -26.43 -4.90 -8.37
N ASP A 103 -26.49 -4.62 -9.67
CA ASP A 103 -27.15 -5.39 -10.71
C ASP A 103 -26.30 -6.54 -11.27
N ARG A 104 -24.99 -6.58 -10.95
CA ARG A 104 -24.05 -7.59 -11.47
C ARG A 104 -23.09 -8.06 -10.40
N LYS A 105 -23.51 -9.02 -9.57
CA LYS A 105 -22.70 -9.57 -8.47
C LYS A 105 -21.58 -10.49 -8.96
N GLU A 106 -21.77 -11.12 -10.11
CA GLU A 106 -20.84 -12.02 -10.77
C GLU A 106 -19.56 -11.34 -11.25
N VAL A 107 -19.55 -9.99 -11.35
CA VAL A 107 -18.36 -9.22 -11.71
C VAL A 107 -17.67 -8.57 -10.50
N TRP A 108 -18.18 -8.78 -9.28
CA TRP A 108 -17.57 -8.20 -8.09
C TRP A 108 -16.15 -8.72 -7.90
N PRO A 109 -15.20 -7.87 -7.45
CA PRO A 109 -13.87 -8.33 -7.11
C PRO A 109 -13.92 -9.28 -5.92
N ARG A 110 -12.85 -10.07 -5.76
CA ARG A 110 -12.49 -10.66 -4.47
C ARG A 110 -12.12 -9.52 -3.51
N ILE A 111 -12.68 -9.51 -2.31
CA ILE A 111 -12.46 -8.46 -1.32
C ILE A 111 -11.84 -9.10 -0.09
N GLY A 112 -10.55 -8.81 0.13
CA GLY A 112 -9.71 -9.28 1.22
C GLY A 112 -9.70 -8.32 2.40
N MET A 113 -9.92 -8.83 3.62
CA MET A 113 -9.77 -8.08 4.85
C MET A 113 -9.57 -9.02 6.04
N VAL A 114 -8.78 -8.61 7.02
CA VAL A 114 -8.44 -9.44 8.19
C VAL A 114 -9.55 -9.47 9.28
N LEU A 115 -10.67 -8.77 9.12
CA LEU A 115 -11.81 -8.74 10.07
C LEU A 115 -13.09 -9.33 9.41
N PRO A 116 -14.03 -10.09 10.07
CA PRO A 116 -14.12 -10.63 11.45
C PRO A 116 -14.76 -12.09 11.55
N PRO A 117 -15.14 -12.57 12.78
CA PRO A 117 -16.53 -13.07 12.98
C PRO A 117 -17.39 -12.22 13.95
N GLY A 118 -18.71 -12.12 13.65
CA GLY A 118 -19.71 -11.13 14.09
C GLY A 118 -20.29 -11.26 15.52
N ASP A 119 -21.33 -10.58 15.99
CA ASP A 119 -22.38 -9.72 15.40
C ASP A 119 -22.68 -8.55 16.39
N ASP A 120 -22.06 -7.37 16.24
CA ASP A 120 -22.60 -6.09 16.77
C ASP A 120 -21.81 -4.89 16.25
N VAL A 121 -21.82 -4.67 14.93
CA VAL A 121 -21.31 -3.40 14.36
C VAL A 121 -22.32 -2.26 14.61
N SER A 122 -23.53 -2.59 15.05
CA SER A 122 -24.61 -1.62 15.34
C SER A 122 -24.44 -0.85 16.65
N GLY A 123 -23.64 -1.30 17.62
CA GLY A 123 -23.67 -0.69 18.95
C GLY A 123 -22.35 -0.36 19.63
N ARG A 124 -21.22 -1.00 19.27
CA ARG A 124 -20.07 -1.06 20.21
C ARG A 124 -18.69 -0.68 19.66
N SER A 125 -18.58 -0.36 18.36
CA SER A 125 -17.30 -0.08 17.68
C SER A 125 -16.95 1.40 17.51
N ALA A 126 -17.74 2.30 18.11
CA ALA A 126 -17.66 3.74 17.82
C ALA A 126 -16.40 4.46 18.35
N GLY A 127 -15.69 3.88 19.32
CA GLY A 127 -14.67 4.60 20.10
C GLY A 127 -13.24 4.63 19.55
N PHE A 128 -12.85 3.73 18.63
CA PHE A 128 -11.41 3.49 18.37
C PHE A 128 -10.99 3.37 16.89
N ILE A 129 -11.96 3.32 15.97
CA ILE A 129 -11.73 3.31 14.52
C ILE A 129 -12.15 4.68 13.97
N ALA A 130 -11.24 5.42 13.34
CA ALA A 130 -11.58 6.72 12.78
C ALA A 130 -12.58 6.59 11.62
N GLY A 131 -13.23 7.69 11.28
CA GLY A 131 -14.39 7.69 10.38
C GLY A 131 -14.13 7.07 9.00
N VAL A 132 -12.92 7.22 8.44
CA VAL A 132 -12.56 6.71 7.11
C VAL A 132 -12.39 5.19 7.13
N THR A 133 -11.63 4.66 8.10
CA THR A 133 -11.44 3.22 8.28
C THR A 133 -12.77 2.52 8.54
N ARG A 134 -13.66 3.14 9.32
CA ARG A 134 -15.01 2.61 9.55
C ARG A 134 -15.83 2.50 8.26
N GLN A 135 -15.74 3.48 7.36
CA GLN A 135 -16.43 3.44 6.08
C GLN A 135 -15.91 2.32 5.18
N ALA A 136 -14.58 2.12 5.14
CA ALA A 136 -13.99 1.02 4.36
C ALA A 136 -14.44 -0.34 4.90
N ILE A 137 -14.35 -0.57 6.22
CA ILE A 137 -14.79 -1.82 6.85
C ILE A 137 -16.29 -2.07 6.59
N ALA A 138 -17.14 -1.07 6.81
CA ALA A 138 -18.58 -1.21 6.56
C ALA A 138 -18.89 -1.52 5.09
N ALA A 139 -18.13 -0.95 4.15
CA ALA A 139 -18.27 -1.27 2.73
C ALA A 139 -17.88 -2.72 2.45
N VAL A 140 -16.78 -3.23 3.03
CA VAL A 140 -16.37 -4.64 2.91
C VAL A 140 -17.45 -5.57 3.47
N GLU A 141 -17.85 -5.37 4.73
CA GLU A 141 -18.84 -6.21 5.42
C GLU A 141 -20.17 -6.26 4.68
N ALA A 142 -20.65 -5.10 4.20
CA ALA A 142 -21.88 -5.03 3.41
C ALA A 142 -21.80 -5.85 2.12
N ARG A 143 -20.62 -5.93 1.48
CA ARG A 143 -20.43 -6.74 0.26
C ARG A 143 -20.25 -8.22 0.56
N TRP A 144 -19.52 -8.57 1.61
CA TRP A 144 -19.42 -9.95 2.06
C TRP A 144 -20.78 -10.53 2.46
N SER A 145 -21.61 -9.75 3.16
CA SER A 145 -22.99 -10.13 3.50
C SER A 145 -23.86 -10.26 2.25
N ALA A 146 -23.77 -9.31 1.31
CA ALA A 146 -24.58 -9.34 0.09
C ALA A 146 -24.15 -10.39 -0.95
N SER A 147 -22.88 -10.81 -0.95
CA SER A 147 -22.33 -11.82 -1.84
C SER A 147 -21.14 -12.53 -1.16
N PRO A 148 -21.37 -13.62 -0.43
CA PRO A 148 -20.30 -14.35 0.25
C PRO A 148 -19.19 -14.85 -0.69
N ALA A 149 -19.49 -15.03 -1.98
CA ALA A 149 -18.50 -15.39 -3.00
C ALA A 149 -17.37 -14.34 -3.18
N CYS A 150 -17.60 -13.08 -2.82
CA CYS A 150 -16.54 -12.06 -2.87
C CYS A 150 -15.65 -12.03 -1.62
N ARG A 151 -16.03 -12.71 -0.53
CA ARG A 151 -15.31 -12.67 0.76
C ARG A 151 -13.99 -13.42 0.72
N TRP A 152 -12.90 -12.75 1.02
CA TRP A 152 -11.60 -13.36 1.27
C TRP A 152 -11.07 -12.99 2.65
N ASP A 153 -10.89 -13.99 3.51
CA ASP A 153 -10.43 -13.80 4.88
C ASP A 153 -8.91 -13.55 5.00
N VAL A 154 -8.17 -13.68 3.89
CA VAL A 154 -6.72 -13.41 3.78
C VAL A 154 -5.91 -14.08 4.90
N ASN A 155 -6.05 -15.40 5.05
CA ASN A 155 -5.26 -16.17 6.02
C ASN A 155 -3.95 -16.64 5.38
N ALA A 156 -2.89 -16.72 6.18
CA ALA A 156 -1.60 -17.23 5.74
C ALA A 156 -1.74 -18.62 5.08
N GLY A 157 -1.14 -18.78 3.91
CA GLY A 157 -1.26 -19.97 3.07
C GLY A 157 -2.36 -19.89 2.00
N ASP A 158 -3.32 -18.97 2.11
CA ASP A 158 -4.33 -18.75 1.07
C ASP A 158 -3.67 -18.44 -0.27
N LEU A 159 -4.25 -18.98 -1.34
CA LEU A 159 -3.85 -18.73 -2.72
C LEU A 159 -5.02 -18.10 -3.49
N GLU A 160 -4.71 -17.08 -4.30
CA GLU A 160 -5.66 -16.42 -5.19
C GLU A 160 -4.99 -16.14 -6.55
N LEU A 161 -5.78 -16.05 -7.61
CA LEU A 161 -5.26 -15.76 -8.95
C LEU A 161 -5.47 -14.28 -9.31
N LEU A 162 -4.46 -13.69 -9.94
CA LEU A 162 -4.54 -12.34 -10.51
C LEU A 162 -3.97 -12.36 -11.92
N GLY A 163 -4.84 -12.44 -12.93
CA GLY A 163 -4.41 -12.71 -14.31
C GLY A 163 -3.65 -14.05 -14.34
N ASP A 164 -2.46 -14.04 -14.94
CA ASP A 164 -1.57 -15.22 -14.99
C ASP A 164 -0.67 -15.37 -13.73
N ALA A 165 -0.83 -14.52 -12.71
CA ALA A 165 -0.04 -14.59 -11.48
C ALA A 165 -0.76 -15.37 -10.38
N THR A 166 0.03 -15.95 -9.48
CA THR A 166 -0.45 -16.50 -8.20
C THR A 166 -0.11 -15.53 -7.08
N LEU A 167 -1.12 -15.19 -6.27
CA LEU A 167 -0.98 -14.48 -5.01
C LEU A 167 -1.01 -15.50 -3.87
N ARG A 168 -0.03 -15.42 -2.97
CA ARG A 168 0.00 -16.16 -1.71
C ARG A 168 -0.07 -15.18 -0.55
N VAL A 169 -0.95 -15.45 0.41
CA VAL A 169 -0.97 -14.73 1.68
C VAL A 169 0.10 -15.32 2.60
N LEU A 170 0.97 -14.46 3.14
CA LEU A 170 2.07 -14.85 4.02
C LEU A 170 1.75 -14.63 5.50
N SER A 171 0.80 -13.74 5.78
CA SER A 171 0.38 -13.30 7.10
C SER A 171 -1.02 -12.66 6.98
N PRO A 172 -1.86 -12.68 8.02
CA PRO A 172 -1.63 -13.34 9.31
C PRO A 172 -2.05 -14.79 9.32
N ARG A 173 -1.49 -15.58 10.25
CA ARG A 173 -2.06 -16.89 10.59
C ARG A 173 -3.45 -16.72 11.20
N SER A 174 -4.30 -17.72 11.01
CA SER A 174 -5.67 -17.70 11.53
C SER A 174 -5.72 -17.60 13.05
N ASP A 175 -4.83 -18.28 13.77
CA ASP A 175 -4.78 -18.28 15.23
C ASP A 175 -4.27 -16.95 15.82
N VAL A 176 -3.27 -16.33 15.17
CA VAL A 176 -2.81 -14.97 15.51
C VAL A 176 -3.95 -13.97 15.31
N ARG A 177 -4.67 -14.06 14.19
CA ARG A 177 -5.86 -13.26 13.90
C ARG A 177 -6.95 -13.44 14.96
N GLU A 178 -7.29 -14.68 15.31
CA GLU A 178 -8.31 -15.00 16.32
C GLU A 178 -7.93 -14.42 17.70
N LYS A 179 -6.65 -14.56 18.10
CA LYS A 179 -6.14 -13.99 19.34
C LYS A 179 -6.31 -12.47 19.39
N GLN A 180 -5.84 -11.76 18.36
CA GLN A 180 -5.90 -10.30 18.30
C GLN A 180 -7.35 -9.79 18.22
N LEU A 181 -8.23 -10.55 17.56
CA LEU A 181 -9.66 -10.27 17.56
C LEU A 181 -10.29 -10.45 18.95
N GLY A 182 -9.91 -11.49 19.69
CA GLY A 182 -10.36 -11.70 21.06
C GLY A 182 -9.99 -10.54 21.98
N LEU A 183 -8.75 -10.05 21.87
CA LEU A 183 -8.30 -8.85 22.58
C LEU A 183 -9.14 -7.62 22.21
N TRP A 184 -9.39 -7.41 20.91
CA TRP A 184 -10.24 -6.32 20.44
C TRP A 184 -11.67 -6.39 21.00
N GLN A 185 -12.29 -7.56 20.99
CA GLN A 185 -13.63 -7.78 21.54
C GLN A 185 -13.67 -7.55 23.06
N ALA A 186 -12.61 -7.93 23.77
CA ALA A 186 -12.42 -7.67 25.19
C ALA A 186 -12.07 -6.20 25.51
N ARG A 187 -11.86 -5.35 24.48
CA ARG A 187 -11.35 -3.97 24.59
C ARG A 187 -9.98 -3.89 25.25
N GLU A 188 -9.18 -4.93 25.09
CA GLU A 188 -7.80 -4.96 25.53
C GLU A 188 -6.87 -4.32 24.49
N PRO A 189 -5.73 -3.76 24.90
CA PRO A 189 -4.71 -3.28 23.97
C PRO A 189 -4.23 -4.42 23.07
N PHE A 190 -4.10 -4.13 21.78
CA PHE A 190 -3.65 -5.10 20.79
C PHE A 190 -2.91 -4.36 19.68
N ASP A 191 -1.97 -5.03 19.02
CA ASP A 191 -1.23 -4.46 17.90
C ASP A 191 -1.88 -4.89 16.58
N ARG A 192 -2.37 -3.90 15.82
CA ARG A 192 -3.00 -4.12 14.52
C ARG A 192 -1.98 -4.51 13.45
N ASN A 193 -0.71 -4.18 13.64
CA ASN A 193 0.35 -4.45 12.68
C ASN A 193 0.76 -5.93 12.66
N VAL A 194 0.60 -6.64 13.78
CA VAL A 194 0.82 -8.09 13.88
C VAL A 194 -0.13 -8.87 12.96
N ILE A 195 -1.30 -8.31 12.66
CA ILE A 195 -2.29 -8.94 11.78
C ILE A 195 -2.26 -8.40 10.34
N SER A 196 -1.23 -7.63 9.97
CA SER A 196 -1.11 -7.08 8.63
C SER A 196 -1.02 -8.17 7.55
N THR A 197 -1.79 -7.97 6.48
CA THR A 197 -1.76 -8.88 5.33
C THR A 197 -0.51 -8.67 4.49
N ALA A 198 0.48 -9.56 4.61
CA ALA A 198 1.61 -9.62 3.70
C ALA A 198 1.32 -10.56 2.53
N LEU A 199 1.68 -10.16 1.32
CA LEU A 199 1.39 -10.90 0.09
C LEU A 199 2.66 -11.17 -0.71
N LEU A 200 2.77 -12.39 -1.23
CA LEU A 200 3.75 -12.75 -2.27
C LEU A 200 3.02 -12.98 -3.59
N LEU A 201 3.31 -12.16 -4.58
CA LEU A 201 2.88 -12.37 -5.95
C LEU A 201 4.00 -13.07 -6.73
N THR A 202 3.67 -14.17 -7.40
CA THR A 202 4.57 -14.86 -8.33
C THR A 202 4.01 -14.83 -9.75
N TRP A 203 4.83 -14.37 -10.71
CA TRP A 203 4.45 -14.27 -12.13
C TRP A 203 5.65 -14.56 -13.03
N ARG A 204 5.58 -15.64 -13.82
CA ARG A 204 6.64 -16.03 -14.78
C ARG A 204 8.05 -16.03 -14.14
N GLY A 205 8.15 -16.59 -12.94
CA GLY A 205 9.40 -16.65 -12.15
C GLY A 205 9.76 -15.38 -11.38
N ARG A 206 9.04 -14.26 -11.59
CA ARG A 206 9.17 -13.03 -10.82
C ARG A 206 8.47 -13.14 -9.48
N ARG A 207 9.05 -12.57 -8.43
CA ARG A 207 8.51 -12.55 -7.07
C ARG A 207 8.42 -11.13 -6.54
N ILE A 208 7.20 -10.68 -6.24
CA ILE A 208 6.90 -9.34 -5.74
C ILE A 208 6.34 -9.49 -4.34
N LEU A 209 7.07 -8.97 -3.36
CA LEU A 209 6.71 -9.05 -1.95
C LEU A 209 6.08 -7.73 -1.50
N LEU A 210 4.83 -7.79 -1.06
CA LEU A 210 4.08 -6.66 -0.52
C LEU A 210 3.99 -6.84 1.00
N GLY A 211 4.83 -6.12 1.75
CA GLY A 211 4.96 -6.34 3.19
C GLY A 211 3.90 -5.70 4.08
N SER A 212 3.02 -4.84 3.52
CA SER A 212 2.06 -4.04 4.30
C SER A 212 2.76 -3.40 5.50
N ASP A 213 2.20 -3.52 6.70
CA ASP A 213 2.78 -3.09 7.97
C ASP A 213 3.09 -4.28 8.87
N LEU A 214 3.41 -5.44 8.28
CA LEU A 214 3.73 -6.63 9.06
C LEU A 214 4.99 -6.39 9.91
N VAL A 215 4.83 -6.52 11.21
CA VAL A 215 5.92 -6.47 12.18
C VAL A 215 6.46 -7.86 12.48
N GLU A 216 7.71 -7.94 12.94
CA GLU A 216 8.22 -9.21 13.46
C GLU A 216 7.69 -9.46 14.87
N ASP A 217 6.90 -10.53 15.02
CA ASP A 217 6.59 -11.18 16.28
C ASP A 217 7.12 -12.62 16.18
N PRO A 218 8.15 -13.02 16.97
CA PRO A 218 8.81 -14.31 16.80
C PRO A 218 7.84 -15.50 16.77
N GLY A 219 7.76 -16.16 15.60
CA GLY A 219 6.87 -17.29 15.33
C GLY A 219 5.54 -16.94 14.66
N ASP A 220 5.18 -15.66 14.62
CA ASP A 220 3.87 -15.15 14.19
C ASP A 220 3.95 -14.06 13.10
N GLY A 221 5.09 -13.39 12.95
CA GLY A 221 5.37 -12.38 11.91
C GLY A 221 6.17 -12.91 10.70
N TRP A 222 7.25 -12.21 10.32
CA TRP A 222 8.10 -12.60 9.18
C TRP A 222 8.76 -13.96 9.37
N SER A 223 9.13 -14.32 10.60
CA SER A 223 9.64 -15.65 10.92
C SER A 223 8.67 -16.76 10.53
N HIS A 224 7.35 -16.57 10.70
CA HIS A 224 6.35 -17.51 10.18
C HIS A 224 6.26 -17.47 8.65
N SER A 225 6.24 -16.28 8.05
CA SER A 225 6.20 -16.14 6.59
C SER A 225 7.38 -16.86 5.92
N LEU A 226 8.56 -16.87 6.56
CA LEU A 226 9.74 -17.61 6.12
C LEU A 226 9.60 -19.15 6.26
N VAL A 227 8.73 -19.65 7.14
CA VAL A 227 8.37 -21.07 7.17
C VAL A 227 7.51 -21.43 5.96
N LEU A 228 6.58 -20.55 5.57
CA LEU A 228 5.71 -20.76 4.40
C LEU A 228 6.47 -20.66 3.07
N ASP A 229 7.47 -19.76 3.01
CA ASP A 229 8.35 -19.59 1.87
C ASP A 229 9.77 -19.24 2.35
N PRO A 230 10.68 -20.23 2.46
CA PRO A 230 12.06 -20.00 2.89
C PRO A 230 12.89 -19.11 1.96
N GLU A 231 12.38 -18.81 0.76
CA GLU A 231 13.04 -18.00 -0.27
C GLU A 231 12.48 -16.57 -0.33
N LEU A 232 11.83 -16.06 0.72
CA LEU A 232 11.29 -14.68 0.72
C LEU A 232 12.35 -13.60 0.49
N GLY A 233 13.60 -13.82 0.90
CA GLY A 233 14.71 -12.91 0.58
C GLY A 233 15.07 -12.85 -0.91
N ASP A 234 14.59 -13.82 -1.69
CA ASP A 234 14.76 -13.88 -3.13
C ASP A 234 13.51 -13.33 -3.82
N HIS A 235 13.35 -12.01 -3.79
CA HIS A 235 12.27 -11.28 -4.45
C HIS A 235 12.86 -10.24 -5.42
N ASP A 236 12.17 -10.00 -6.53
CA ASP A 236 12.53 -8.98 -7.52
C ASP A 236 12.20 -7.57 -7.02
N LEU A 237 11.12 -7.46 -6.23
CA LEU A 237 10.65 -6.21 -5.67
C LEU A 237 10.08 -6.43 -4.27
N LEU A 238 10.42 -5.55 -3.34
CA LEU A 238 9.84 -5.45 -2.01
C LEU A 238 9.19 -4.08 -1.81
N LYS A 239 7.89 -4.06 -1.53
CA LYS A 239 7.32 -2.92 -0.80
C LYS A 239 7.77 -3.06 0.64
N VAL A 240 8.59 -2.12 1.10
CA VAL A 240 9.23 -2.17 2.42
C VAL A 240 8.14 -2.07 3.49
N PRO A 241 8.08 -3.00 4.45
CA PRO A 241 6.98 -3.04 5.39
C PRO A 241 6.97 -1.87 6.37
N HIS A 242 5.78 -1.49 6.82
CA HIS A 242 5.52 -0.52 7.87
C HIS A 242 6.28 0.80 7.66
N HIS A 243 6.24 1.28 6.40
CA HIS A 243 6.92 2.49 5.95
C HIS A 243 8.44 2.51 6.19
N GLY A 244 9.04 1.35 6.48
CA GLY A 244 10.42 1.20 6.92
C GLY A 244 10.64 1.41 8.42
N SER A 245 9.67 1.10 9.28
CA SER A 245 9.89 0.94 10.72
C SER A 245 10.87 -0.19 10.99
N SER A 246 11.82 -0.01 11.92
CA SER A 246 12.84 -1.00 12.24
C SER A 246 12.29 -2.30 12.82
N GLU A 247 11.14 -2.23 13.51
CA GLU A 247 10.43 -3.39 14.08
C GLU A 247 9.77 -4.29 13.02
N ALA A 248 9.59 -3.77 11.80
CA ALA A 248 9.01 -4.50 10.68
C ALA A 248 10.05 -5.15 9.76
N LEU A 249 11.33 -5.00 10.07
CA LEU A 249 12.41 -5.46 9.20
C LEU A 249 13.05 -6.74 9.71
N HIS A 250 12.93 -7.79 8.90
CA HIS A 250 13.60 -9.07 9.12
C HIS A 250 14.77 -9.26 8.14
N ASP A 251 15.97 -9.55 8.64
CA ASP A 251 17.19 -9.58 7.81
C ASP A 251 17.15 -10.65 6.71
N GLU A 252 16.58 -11.82 6.97
CA GLU A 252 16.42 -12.87 5.93
C GLU A 252 15.45 -12.46 4.81
N VAL A 253 14.53 -11.54 5.07
CA VAL A 253 13.67 -10.96 4.04
C VAL A 253 14.42 -9.87 3.28
N LEU A 254 15.29 -9.09 3.93
CA LEU A 254 16.01 -7.99 3.28
C LEU A 254 17.21 -8.43 2.46
N ARG A 255 17.88 -9.51 2.87
CA ARG A 255 19.13 -10.01 2.30
C ARG A 255 18.89 -10.57 0.89
N PRO A 256 19.43 -9.93 -0.17
CA PRO A 256 19.35 -10.46 -1.53
C PRO A 256 19.99 -11.84 -1.61
N ARG A 257 19.39 -12.72 -2.43
CA ARG A 257 19.91 -14.05 -2.73
C ARG A 257 20.38 -14.12 -4.18
N ALA A 258 20.91 -15.28 -4.58
CA ALA A 258 21.64 -15.43 -5.84
C ALA A 258 20.80 -15.11 -7.09
N ARG A 259 19.47 -15.32 -7.08
CA ARG A 259 18.62 -15.09 -8.24
C ARG A 259 18.43 -13.60 -8.53
N VAL A 260 18.28 -12.79 -7.48
CA VAL A 260 18.08 -11.34 -7.60
C VAL A 260 19.14 -10.60 -6.77
N PRO A 261 20.35 -10.36 -7.33
CA PRO A 261 21.42 -9.68 -6.59
C PRO A 261 21.13 -8.20 -6.34
N VAL A 262 20.25 -7.59 -7.13
CA VAL A 262 19.89 -6.16 -7.02
C VAL A 262 18.36 -6.00 -7.00
N PRO A 263 17.69 -6.35 -5.88
CA PRO A 263 16.24 -6.22 -5.79
C PRO A 263 15.82 -4.74 -5.76
N LEU A 264 14.61 -4.47 -6.25
CA LEU A 264 13.97 -3.16 -6.10
C LEU A 264 13.31 -3.06 -4.74
N ARG A 265 13.42 -1.90 -4.08
CA ARG A 265 12.75 -1.65 -2.81
C ARG A 265 12.00 -0.33 -2.84
N ILE A 266 10.74 -0.37 -2.45
CA ILE A 266 9.87 0.80 -2.51
C ILE A 266 9.36 1.09 -1.10
N PHE A 267 9.64 2.30 -0.64
CA PHE A 267 9.08 2.85 0.58
C PHE A 267 7.89 3.75 0.24
N THR A 268 6.88 3.68 1.09
CA THR A 268 5.72 4.56 1.15
C THR A 268 5.84 5.35 2.46
N PRO A 269 6.51 6.51 2.50
CA PRO A 269 6.83 7.15 3.78
C PRO A 269 5.60 7.58 4.60
N TYR A 270 5.76 7.56 5.92
CA TYR A 270 4.76 7.97 6.89
C TYR A 270 5.29 9.09 7.79
N SER A 271 4.97 10.33 7.41
CA SER A 271 5.43 11.56 8.02
C SER A 271 4.97 11.73 9.47
N SER A 272 3.80 11.18 9.83
CA SER A 272 3.27 11.26 11.20
C SER A 272 4.17 10.58 12.23
N SER A 273 4.94 9.56 11.83
CA SER A 273 5.91 8.87 12.69
C SER A 273 7.36 9.04 12.22
N ARG A 274 7.61 9.91 11.23
CA ARG A 274 8.94 10.15 10.63
C ARG A 274 9.56 8.87 10.06
N LEU A 275 8.75 8.08 9.37
CA LEU A 275 9.20 6.83 8.75
C LEU A 275 9.31 6.97 7.22
N PRO A 276 10.35 6.39 6.60
CA PRO A 276 11.47 5.71 7.25
C PRO A 276 12.45 6.71 7.87
N ARG A 277 13.20 6.25 8.87
CA ARG A 277 14.37 6.96 9.42
C ARG A 277 15.65 6.53 8.71
N PHE A 278 16.58 7.45 8.50
CA PHE A 278 17.76 7.26 7.66
C PHE A 278 19.08 7.14 8.42
N SER A 279 19.09 7.46 9.72
CA SER A 279 20.25 7.35 10.60
C SER A 279 20.80 5.92 10.65
N VAL A 280 22.07 5.80 11.00
CA VAL A 280 22.74 4.50 11.09
C VAL A 280 21.99 3.56 12.04
N GLY A 281 21.69 2.36 11.57
CA GLY A 281 20.96 1.33 12.31
C GLY A 281 19.42 1.44 12.22
N GLU A 282 18.89 2.56 11.73
CA GLU A 282 17.45 2.74 11.54
C GLU A 282 16.95 2.07 10.25
N GLY A 283 15.63 2.08 10.03
CA GLY A 283 14.99 1.26 9.02
C GLY A 283 15.45 1.48 7.57
N ALA A 284 15.47 2.72 7.06
CA ALA A 284 15.97 2.94 5.69
C ALA A 284 17.46 2.61 5.58
N HIS A 285 18.25 2.93 6.61
CA HIS A 285 19.66 2.55 6.63
C HIS A 285 19.84 1.03 6.54
N ARG A 286 19.12 0.25 7.37
CA ARG A 286 19.17 -1.22 7.35
C ARG A 286 18.77 -1.76 5.98
N VAL A 287 17.67 -1.31 5.42
CA VAL A 287 17.19 -1.74 4.10
C VAL A 287 18.21 -1.42 3.03
N VAL A 288 18.65 -0.16 2.93
CA VAL A 288 19.62 0.27 1.91
C VAL A 288 20.96 -0.46 2.08
N SER A 289 21.40 -0.74 3.30
CA SER A 289 22.66 -1.47 3.56
C SER A 289 22.66 -2.90 3.03
N HIS A 290 21.50 -3.55 2.89
CA HIS A 290 21.42 -4.95 2.46
C HIS A 290 21.67 -5.20 0.96
N GLY A 291 21.82 -4.19 0.09
CA GLY A 291 21.95 -4.42 -1.37
C GLY A 291 20.74 -3.88 -2.15
N GLY A 292 20.65 -4.02 -3.48
CA GLY A 292 19.48 -3.52 -4.23
C GLY A 292 19.38 -2.00 -4.41
N THR A 293 18.30 -1.57 -5.08
CA THR A 293 17.99 -0.17 -5.43
C THR A 293 16.73 0.28 -4.71
N SER A 294 16.80 1.39 -3.99
CA SER A 294 15.71 1.86 -3.11
C SER A 294 15.08 3.15 -3.62
N TYR A 295 13.75 3.19 -3.64
CA TYR A 295 12.95 4.33 -4.02
C TYR A 295 11.98 4.70 -2.91
N LEU A 296 11.76 5.98 -2.68
CA LEU A 296 10.66 6.47 -1.86
C LEU A 296 9.65 7.14 -2.77
N THR A 297 8.36 6.91 -2.53
CA THR A 297 7.29 7.62 -3.23
C THR A 297 7.35 9.13 -2.99
N GLY A 298 7.88 9.57 -1.84
CA GLY A 298 8.19 10.97 -1.51
C GLY A 298 9.21 11.06 -0.38
N LEU A 299 9.41 12.23 0.21
CA LEU A 299 10.13 12.33 1.49
C LEU A 299 9.16 12.15 2.67
N PRO A 300 9.61 11.73 3.87
CA PRO A 300 8.76 11.58 5.06
C PRO A 300 8.31 12.93 5.66
N ARG A 301 8.02 13.94 4.84
CA ARG A 301 7.64 15.32 5.21
C ARG A 301 6.40 15.79 4.45
N PRO A 302 5.79 16.93 4.83
CA PRO A 302 4.64 17.49 4.13
C PRO A 302 4.85 17.63 2.62
N HIS A 303 3.82 17.30 1.84
CA HIS A 303 3.85 17.42 0.38
C HIS A 303 4.23 18.85 -0.07
N VAL A 304 3.74 19.88 0.61
CA VAL A 304 4.02 21.29 0.28
C VAL A 304 5.49 21.67 0.43
N GLU A 305 6.28 20.87 1.15
CA GLU A 305 7.71 21.03 1.34
C GLU A 305 8.54 20.17 0.39
N GLN A 306 7.89 19.32 -0.43
CA GLN A 306 8.58 18.54 -1.45
C GLN A 306 8.81 19.40 -2.70
N SER A 307 9.93 19.18 -3.39
CA SER A 307 10.31 19.99 -4.56
C SER A 307 9.38 19.81 -5.76
N GLY A 308 8.52 18.78 -5.73
CA GLY A 308 7.71 18.32 -6.86
C GLY A 308 8.55 17.74 -8.01
N ARG A 309 9.87 17.62 -7.85
CA ARG A 309 10.77 17.04 -8.86
C ARG A 309 11.19 15.66 -8.44
N VAL A 310 11.54 14.83 -9.42
CA VAL A 310 12.24 13.56 -9.16
C VAL A 310 13.63 13.89 -8.65
N GLU A 311 14.04 13.25 -7.56
CA GLU A 311 15.35 13.47 -6.95
C GLU A 311 16.14 12.16 -6.83
N ALA A 312 17.46 12.29 -6.78
CA ALA A 312 18.37 11.26 -6.30
C ALA A 312 19.16 11.86 -5.12
N ARG A 313 19.17 11.16 -3.99
CA ARG A 313 19.79 11.63 -2.75
C ARG A 313 20.67 10.53 -2.16
N ALA A 314 21.84 10.90 -1.67
CA ALA A 314 22.67 9.95 -0.95
C ALA A 314 22.06 9.63 0.42
N LEU A 315 22.20 8.39 0.90
CA LEU A 315 21.70 8.00 2.22
C LEU A 315 22.25 8.90 3.34
N ALA A 316 23.52 9.31 3.25
CA ALA A 316 24.14 10.23 4.20
C ALA A 316 23.50 11.63 4.21
N GLU A 317 23.03 12.12 3.06
CA GLU A 317 22.29 13.39 2.98
C GLU A 317 20.93 13.26 3.68
N LEU A 318 20.24 12.13 3.46
CA LEU A 318 18.94 11.86 4.07
C LEU A 318 19.03 11.65 5.58
N ALA A 319 20.14 11.12 6.10
CA ALA A 319 20.36 10.97 7.55
C ALA A 319 20.26 12.31 8.30
N THR A 320 20.63 13.42 7.68
CA THR A 320 20.48 14.75 8.27
C THR A 320 19.01 15.18 8.44
N HIS A 321 18.09 14.55 7.71
CA HIS A 321 16.67 14.87 7.75
C HIS A 321 15.97 14.27 8.98
N ASP A 322 16.55 13.27 9.65
CA ASP A 322 15.98 12.70 10.88
C ASP A 322 15.92 13.73 12.02
N ALA A 323 16.75 14.78 11.96
CA ALA A 323 16.79 15.88 12.92
C ALA A 323 15.83 17.03 12.60
N ILE A 324 15.19 17.03 11.42
CA ILE A 324 14.25 18.08 11.04
C ILE A 324 12.90 17.81 11.75
N ALA A 325 12.32 18.86 12.35
CA ALA A 325 11.00 18.76 12.95
C ALA A 325 9.95 18.55 11.85
N PHE A 326 9.48 17.31 11.68
CA PHE A 326 8.41 16.98 10.75
C PHE A 326 7.06 17.43 11.33
N ASP A 327 6.41 18.37 10.65
CA ASP A 327 5.07 18.84 10.99
C ASP A 327 4.02 17.97 10.27
N PRO A 328 3.05 17.35 10.96
CA PRO A 328 2.05 16.54 10.28
C PRO A 328 1.03 17.41 9.53
N MET A 329 0.77 16.98 8.29
CA MET A 329 -0.41 17.26 7.44
C MET A 329 -0.23 18.30 6.34
N THR A 330 -0.51 17.88 5.10
CA THR A 330 -1.12 18.76 4.09
C THR A 330 -2.00 17.98 3.11
N ALA A 331 -2.95 18.70 2.50
CA ALA A 331 -3.84 18.23 1.46
C ALA A 331 -3.29 18.64 0.07
N GLY A 332 -2.88 17.68 -0.75
CA GLY A 332 -2.50 17.88 -2.16
C GLY A 332 -2.33 16.54 -2.88
N PHE A 333 -2.95 16.40 -4.05
CA PHE A 333 -3.08 15.19 -4.88
C PHE A 333 -2.65 15.48 -6.32
N PRO A 334 -1.98 14.57 -7.07
CA PRO A 334 -0.99 13.57 -6.65
C PRO A 334 0.36 13.77 -7.39
N ASP A 335 1.44 14.05 -6.67
CA ASP A 335 2.76 14.17 -7.29
C ASP A 335 3.63 12.90 -7.01
N CYS A 336 3.48 12.28 -5.85
CA CYS A 336 4.40 11.27 -5.31
C CYS A 336 4.04 9.80 -5.63
N TYR A 337 4.65 9.21 -6.67
CA TYR A 337 4.51 7.79 -6.99
C TYR A 337 5.81 7.15 -7.49
N VAL A 338 5.86 5.81 -7.43
CA VAL A 338 6.88 4.99 -8.10
C VAL A 338 6.15 3.90 -8.88
N LEU A 339 6.42 3.81 -10.18
CA LEU A 339 5.91 2.75 -11.04
C LEU A 339 7.04 1.81 -11.43
N VAL A 340 6.77 0.51 -11.36
CA VAL A 340 7.66 -0.54 -11.84
C VAL A 340 6.95 -1.34 -12.92
N SER A 341 7.63 -1.49 -14.05
CA SER A 341 7.18 -2.26 -15.21
C SER A 341 8.11 -3.44 -15.41
N ILE A 342 7.58 -4.65 -15.29
CA ILE A 342 8.35 -5.90 -15.29
C ILE A 342 7.99 -6.70 -16.55
N PRO A 343 8.96 -6.93 -17.46
CA PRO A 343 8.71 -7.65 -18.69
C PRO A 343 8.53 -9.16 -18.44
N PRO A 344 7.81 -9.86 -19.34
CA PRO A 344 7.50 -11.28 -19.20
C PRO A 344 8.67 -12.24 -19.44
N ASP A 345 9.74 -11.78 -20.08
CA ASP A 345 10.82 -12.58 -20.68
C ASP A 345 12.10 -12.64 -19.83
N GLY A 346 12.02 -12.27 -18.55
CA GLY A 346 13.19 -12.22 -17.68
C GLY A 346 14.05 -10.96 -17.84
N GLY A 347 13.67 -10.01 -18.71
CA GLY A 347 14.33 -8.70 -18.81
C GLY A 347 14.26 -7.84 -17.54
N ALA A 348 15.22 -6.93 -17.34
CA ALA A 348 15.27 -6.11 -16.13
C ALA A 348 14.00 -5.24 -15.96
N PRO A 349 13.45 -5.12 -14.73
CA PRO A 349 12.40 -4.17 -14.43
C PRO A 349 12.78 -2.73 -14.80
N ARG A 350 11.82 -1.97 -15.33
CA ARG A 350 11.96 -0.52 -15.57
C ARG A 350 11.21 0.25 -14.49
N VAL A 351 11.84 1.27 -13.93
CA VAL A 351 11.24 2.14 -12.89
C VAL A 351 10.95 3.51 -13.48
N VAL A 352 9.75 4.03 -13.24
CA VAL A 352 9.35 5.41 -13.54
C VAL A 352 9.04 6.11 -12.24
N GLN A 353 9.77 7.19 -11.99
CA GLN A 353 9.64 8.04 -10.81
C GLN A 353 8.63 9.16 -11.08
N GLY A 354 7.62 9.27 -10.22
CA GLY A 354 6.70 10.39 -10.19
C GLY A 354 7.31 11.62 -9.52
N PRO A 355 6.74 12.81 -9.74
CA PRO A 355 7.08 14.04 -9.02
C PRO A 355 7.31 13.87 -7.49
N GLY A 356 8.37 14.45 -6.95
CA GLY A 356 8.70 14.35 -5.52
C GLY A 356 9.23 12.99 -5.05
N SER A 357 9.18 11.93 -5.88
CA SER A 357 9.80 10.65 -5.53
C SER A 357 11.33 10.73 -5.53
N VAL A 358 11.94 9.88 -4.71
CA VAL A 358 13.38 9.94 -4.42
C VAL A 358 14.03 8.58 -4.68
N LEU A 359 15.08 8.56 -5.49
CA LEU A 359 16.02 7.45 -5.56
C LEU A 359 17.05 7.60 -4.44
N VAL A 360 17.23 6.58 -3.61
CA VAL A 360 18.28 6.56 -2.59
C VAL A 360 19.54 5.96 -3.18
N VAL A 361 20.57 6.79 -3.25
CA VAL A 361 21.92 6.39 -3.66
C VAL A 361 22.68 5.98 -2.39
N ARG A 362 23.41 4.86 -2.48
CA ARG A 362 24.27 4.41 -1.37
C ARG A 362 25.43 5.36 -1.13
#